data_AF-A0A3D2MY53-F1
#
_entry.id   AF-A0A3D2MY53-F1
#
_cell.length_a   1.000
_cell.length_b   1.000
_cell.length_c   1.000
_cell.angle_alpha   90.00
_cell.angle_beta   90.00
_cell.angle_gamma   90.00
#
_symmetry.space_group_name_H-M   'P 1'
#
loop_
_entity.id
_entity.type
_entity.pdbx_description
1 polymer ?
#
loop_
_entity_poly.entity_id
_entity_poly.type
_entity_poly.pdbx_seq_one_letter_code
_entity_poly.pdbx_strand_id
1 'polypeptide(L)'
;MLFRSRMMSDSQIRAEVLDTTRSFCVVAPAGSGKTSLLTQRILALLTTVARPEEVLAITFTKKAASEMRARVIEALETAAREEEPTSEHQVITYRLARAALT
;
A
#
# COMPACT_ATOMS: atom_id res chain seq x y z
N MET A 1 2.53 20.62 -17.87
CA MET A 1 3.86 20.23 -17.34
C MET A 1 4.24 21.23 -16.26
N LEU A 2 3.92 20.95 -14.99
CA LEU A 2 4.27 21.80 -13.84
C LEU A 2 4.86 20.90 -12.75
N PHE A 3 6.18 20.72 -12.78
CA PHE A 3 6.93 20.14 -11.66
C PHE A 3 7.05 21.23 -10.59
N ARG A 4 6.02 21.35 -9.75
CA ARG A 4 6.06 22.20 -8.57
C ARG A 4 6.88 21.46 -7.52
N SER A 5 8.17 21.77 -7.43
CA SER A 5 9.06 21.27 -6.38
C SER A 5 8.67 21.92 -5.05
N ARG A 6 7.64 21.37 -4.42
CA ARG A 6 7.43 21.52 -2.98
C ARG A 6 8.31 20.44 -2.35
N MET A 7 9.32 20.82 -1.57
CA MET A 7 10.06 19.86 -0.74
C MET A 7 9.06 19.25 0.25
N MET A 8 8.57 18.06 -0.07
CA MET A 8 7.73 17.25 0.79
C MET A 8 8.64 16.26 1.53
N SER A 9 8.33 15.98 2.79
CA SER A 9 8.98 14.89 3.52
C SER A 9 8.59 13.53 2.92
N ASP A 10 9.41 12.49 3.14
CA ASP A 10 9.07 11.11 2.74
C ASP A 10 7.71 10.69 3.30
N SER A 11 7.42 11.04 4.56
CA SER A 11 6.13 10.77 5.20
C SER A 11 4.96 11.45 4.49
N GLN A 12 5.13 12.67 3.99
CA GLN A 12 4.10 13.39 3.22
C GLN A 12 3.88 12.74 1.86
N ILE A 13 4.96 12.37 1.16
CA ILE A 13 4.87 11.67 -0.14
C ILE A 13 4.13 10.34 0.03
N ARG A 14 4.50 9.57 1.05
CA ARG A 14 3.83 8.30 1.38
C ARG A 14 2.35 8.49 1.66
N ALA A 15 1.98 9.52 2.43
CA ALA A 15 0.59 9.83 2.68
C ALA A 15 -0.17 10.22 1.40
N GLU A 16 0.42 11.05 0.53
CA GLU A 16 -0.20 11.41 -0.74
C GLU A 16 -0.42 10.20 -1.64
N VAL A 17 0.56 9.29 -1.75
CA VAL A 17 0.44 8.09 -2.59
C VAL A 17 -0.74 7.21 -2.19
N LEU A 18 -1.20 7.26 -0.93
CA LEU A 18 -2.35 6.49 -0.47
C LEU A 18 -3.71 7.10 -0.84
N ASP A 19 -3.76 8.33 -1.36
CA ASP A 19 -4.97 8.95 -1.91
C ASP A 19 -5.47 8.18 -3.15
N THR A 20 -6.52 7.39 -2.99
CA THR A 20 -7.14 6.54 -4.03
C THR A 20 -7.74 7.31 -5.20
N THR A 21 -7.95 8.61 -5.07
CA THR A 21 -8.52 9.45 -6.13
C THR A 21 -7.49 9.97 -7.14
N ARG A 22 -6.19 9.74 -6.87
CA ARG A 22 -5.07 10.28 -7.67
C ARG A 22 -4.16 9.17 -8.20
N SER A 23 -3.53 9.45 -9.33
CA SER A 23 -2.49 8.60 -9.92
C SER A 23 -1.10 9.11 -9.53
N PHE A 24 -0.19 8.18 -9.24
CA PHE A 24 1.18 8.49 -8.83
C PHE A 24 2.19 7.69 -9.65
N CYS A 25 3.29 8.35 -10.03
CA CYS A 25 4.50 7.68 -10.49
C CYS A 25 5.54 7.82 -9.38
N VAL A 26 5.97 6.69 -8.79
CA VAL A 26 6.90 6.67 -7.66
C VAL A 26 8.26 6.19 -8.14
N VAL A 27 9.25 7.06 -8.05
CA VAL A 27 10.66 6.74 -8.30
C VAL A 27 11.40 6.82 -6.98
N ALA A 28 12.01 5.69 -6.56
CA ALA A 28 12.76 5.66 -5.31
C ALA A 28 13.94 4.68 -5.37
N PRO A 29 15.04 4.93 -4.63
CA PRO A 29 16.21 4.05 -4.59
C PRO A 29 15.89 2.63 -4.11
N ALA A 30 16.79 1.67 -4.32
CA ALA A 30 16.69 0.36 -3.68
C ALA A 30 16.62 0.50 -2.15
N GLY A 31 15.90 -0.41 -1.48
CA GLY A 31 15.74 -0.37 -0.01
C GLY A 31 14.75 0.66 0.55
N SER A 32 14.23 1.60 -0.26
CA SER A 32 13.27 2.64 0.19
C SER A 32 11.87 2.16 0.58
N GLY A 33 11.61 0.85 0.54
CA GLY A 33 10.30 0.30 0.90
C GLY A 33 9.19 0.47 -0.16
N LYS A 34 9.54 0.61 -1.45
CA LYS A 34 8.56 0.68 -2.57
C LYS A 34 7.53 -0.44 -2.55
N THR A 35 7.96 -1.67 -2.28
CA THR A 35 7.07 -2.83 -2.22
C THR A 35 6.07 -2.70 -1.07
N SER A 36 6.50 -2.25 0.11
CA SER A 36 5.59 -2.01 1.24
C SER A 36 4.59 -0.88 0.93
N LEU A 37 5.04 0.18 0.24
CA LEU A 37 4.14 1.26 -0.19
C LEU A 37 3.11 0.77 -1.22
N LEU A 38 3.50 -0.11 -2.15
CA LEU A 38 2.57 -0.76 -3.08
C LEU A 38 1.55 -1.66 -2.35
N THR A 39 1.99 -2.43 -1.34
CA THR A 39 1.07 -3.22 -0.51
C THR A 39 0.05 -2.31 0.20
N GLN A 40 0.52 -1.22 0.82
CA GLN A 40 -0.37 -0.23 1.46
C GLN A 40 -1.34 0.40 0.45
N ARG A 41 -0.87 0.70 -0.77
CA ARG A 41 -1.71 1.23 -1.84
C ARG A 41 -2.83 0.27 -2.23
N ILE A 42 -2.53 -1.02 -2.37
CA ILE A 42 -3.52 -2.05 -2.68
C ILE A 42 -4.56 -2.12 -1.55
N LEU A 43 -4.13 -2.17 -0.29
CA LEU A 43 -5.04 -2.17 0.87
C LEU A 43 -5.93 -0.93 0.90
N ALA A 44 -5.37 0.25 0.64
CA ALA A 44 -6.14 1.49 0.54
C ALA A 44 -7.20 1.44 -0.57
N LEU A 45 -6.85 0.92 -1.76
CA LEU A 45 -7.81 0.75 -2.85
C LEU A 45 -8.93 -0.23 -2.50
N LEU A 46 -8.61 -1.32 -1.78
CA LEU A 46 -9.61 -2.28 -1.31
C LEU A 46 -10.67 -1.65 -0.40
N THR A 47 -10.35 -0.56 0.32
CA THR A 47 -11.34 0.19 1.13
C THR A 47 -12.35 1.00 0.31
N THR A 48 -12.12 1.13 -1.00
CA THR A 48 -12.90 2.04 -1.87
C THR A 48 -13.70 1.35 -2.95
N VAL A 49 -13.43 0.06 -3.19
CA VAL A 49 -14.10 -0.73 -4.23
C VAL A 49 -15.19 -1.60 -3.61
N ALA A 50 -16.20 -1.95 -4.39
CA ALA A 50 -17.27 -2.83 -3.92
C ALA A 50 -16.81 -4.29 -3.92
N ARG A 51 -15.90 -4.66 -4.82
CA ARG A 51 -15.38 -6.02 -4.97
C ARG A 51 -13.86 -6.02 -5.13
N PRO A 52 -13.12 -6.93 -4.46
CA PRO A 52 -11.67 -6.96 -4.52
C PRO A 52 -11.11 -7.11 -5.95
N GLU A 53 -11.80 -7.80 -6.86
CA GLU A 53 -11.40 -7.98 -8.25
C GLU A 53 -11.35 -6.68 -9.08
N GLU A 54 -11.87 -5.56 -8.56
CA GLU A 54 -11.74 -4.23 -9.18
C GLU A 54 -10.32 -3.65 -9.04
N VAL A 55 -9.47 -4.25 -8.19
CA VAL A 55 -8.07 -3.84 -7.99
C VAL A 55 -7.13 -4.79 -8.73
N LEU A 56 -6.44 -4.26 -9.75
CA LEU A 56 -5.44 -5.01 -10.52
C LEU A 56 -4.02 -4.53 -10.22
N ALA A 57 -3.15 -5.46 -9.80
CA ALA A 57 -1.72 -5.23 -9.63
C ALA A 57 -0.92 -6.07 -10.63
N ILE A 58 -0.01 -5.42 -11.38
CA ILE A 58 0.79 -6.05 -12.43
C ILE A 58 2.28 -5.92 -12.07
N THR A 59 3.07 -6.95 -12.33
CA THR A 59 4.51 -6.95 -12.14
C THR A 59 5.21 -7.84 -13.17
N PHE A 60 6.52 -7.67 -13.32
CA PHE A 60 7.31 -8.30 -14.38
C PHE A 60 7.48 -9.81 -14.22
N THR A 61 7.40 -10.35 -13.00
CA THR A 61 7.66 -11.77 -12.74
C THR A 61 6.56 -12.41 -11.92
N LYS A 62 6.31 -13.70 -12.19
CA LYS A 62 5.38 -14.52 -11.38
C LYS A 62 5.77 -14.54 -9.91
N LYS A 63 7.07 -14.59 -9.61
CA LYS A 63 7.60 -14.57 -8.23
C LYS A 63 7.21 -13.27 -7.51
N ALA A 64 7.45 -12.11 -8.14
CA ALA A 64 7.08 -10.82 -7.56
C ALA A 64 5.55 -10.69 -7.36
N ALA A 65 4.75 -11.27 -8.28
CA ALA A 65 3.29 -11.27 -8.14
C ALA A 65 2.86 -12.09 -6.94
N SER A 66 3.40 -13.30 -6.78
CA SER A 66 3.13 -14.18 -5.63
C SER A 66 3.56 -13.54 -4.31
N GLU A 67 4.73 -12.91 -4.25
CA GLU A 67 5.21 -12.20 -3.06
C GLU A 67 4.29 -11.02 -2.69
N MET A 68 3.85 -10.24 -3.69
CA MET A 68 2.94 -9.12 -3.46
C MET A 68 1.59 -9.59 -2.94
N ARG A 69 1.03 -10.67 -3.53
CA ARG A 69 -0.20 -11.31 -3.07
C ARG A 69 -0.06 -11.80 -1.63
N ALA A 70 1.01 -12.53 -1.32
CA ALA A 70 1.25 -13.06 0.02
C ALA A 70 1.26 -11.94 1.09
N ARG A 71 1.94 -10.82 0.81
CA ARG A 71 1.98 -9.67 1.72
C ARG A 71 0.61 -9.03 1.99
N VAL A 72 -0.23 -8.94 0.96
CA VAL A 72 -1.60 -8.40 1.12
C VAL A 72 -2.44 -9.34 1.98
N ILE A 73 -2.39 -10.65 1.71
CA ILE A 73 -3.11 -11.66 2.49
C ILE A 73 -2.64 -11.67 3.94
N GLU A 74 -1.34 -11.68 4.19
CA GLU A 74 -0.77 -11.65 5.55
C GLU A 74 -1.25 -10.42 6.33
N ALA A 75 -1.24 -9.22 5.71
CA ALA A 75 -1.74 -8.02 6.35
C ALA A 75 -3.23 -8.10 6.72
N LEU A 76 -4.06 -8.65 5.83
CA LEU A 76 -5.48 -8.87 6.07
C LEU A 76 -5.71 -9.92 7.18
N GLU A 77 -4.93 -11.00 7.21
CA GLU A 77 -5.04 -12.02 8.25
C GLU A 77 -4.63 -11.48 9.63
N THR A 78 -3.52 -10.75 9.73
CA THR A 78 -3.11 -10.08 10.98
C THR A 78 -4.19 -9.11 11.47
N ALA A 79 -4.79 -8.34 10.56
CA ALA A 79 -5.90 -7.45 10.88
C ALA A 79 -7.16 -8.20 11.34
N ALA A 80 -7.47 -9.35 10.72
CA ALA A 80 -8.58 -10.21 11.11
C ALA A 80 -8.38 -10.87 12.48
N ARG A 81 -7.13 -11.18 12.85
CA ARG A 81 -6.74 -11.73 14.16
C ARG A 81 -6.63 -10.67 15.27
N GLU A 82 -6.80 -9.38 14.94
CA GLU A 82 -6.65 -8.25 15.86
C GLU A 82 -5.25 -8.18 16.52
N GLU A 83 -4.24 -8.69 15.82
CA GLU A 83 -2.85 -8.68 16.23
C GLU A 83 -2.23 -7.31 15.91
N GLU A 84 -2.48 -6.31 16.78
CA GLU A 84 -1.97 -4.96 16.55
C GLU A 84 -0.43 -4.94 16.60
N PRO A 85 0.23 -4.39 15.55
CA PRO A 85 1.69 -4.39 15.51
C PRO A 85 2.28 -3.36 16.47
N THR A 86 3.41 -3.72 17.09
CA THR A 86 4.18 -2.81 17.95
C THR A 86 5.10 -1.88 17.14
N SER A 87 5.39 -2.19 15.88
CA SER A 87 6.25 -1.40 15.02
C SER A 87 5.48 -0.27 14.33
N GLU A 88 5.94 0.98 14.47
CA GLU A 88 5.35 2.17 13.83
C GLU A 88 5.15 2.00 12.31
N HIS A 89 6.08 1.33 11.63
CA HIS A 89 6.02 1.12 10.19
C HIS A 89 4.91 0.15 9.75
N GLN A 90 4.46 -0.72 10.65
CA GLN A 90 3.41 -1.71 10.40
C GLN A 90 2.01 -1.18 10.75
N VAL A 91 1.91 -0.17 11.62
CA VAL A 91 0.64 0.43 12.05
C VAL A 91 -0.21 0.90 10.85
N ILE A 92 0.40 1.57 9.86
CA ILE A 92 -0.35 2.06 8.68
C ILE A 92 -0.89 0.87 7.87
N THR A 93 -0.06 -0.15 7.64
CA THR A 93 -0.46 -1.36 6.91
C THR A 93 -1.61 -2.07 7.62
N TYR A 94 -1.50 -2.24 8.94
CA TYR A 94 -2.54 -2.85 9.76
C TYR A 94 -3.86 -2.06 9.71
N ARG A 95 -3.81 -0.72 9.84
CA ARG A 95 -5.00 0.13 9.77
C ARG A 95 -5.71 0.04 8.43
N LEU A 96 -4.95 0.06 7.32
CA LEU A 96 -5.52 -0.09 5.98
C LEU A 96 -6.11 -1.49 5.79
N ALA A 97 -5.44 -2.53 6.28
CA ALA A 97 -5.96 -3.89 6.22
C ALA A 97 -7.24 -4.07 7.05
N ARG A 98 -7.30 -3.50 8.27
CA ARG A 98 -8.52 -3.46 9.08
C ARG A 98 -9.66 -2.77 8.36
N ALA A 99 -9.40 -1.61 7.76
CA ALA A 99 -10.40 -0.87 7.00
C ALA A 99 -10.86 -1.60 5.72
N ALA A 100 -10.03 -2.46 5.16
CA ALA A 100 -10.39 -3.26 3.99
C ALA A 100 -11.23 -4.50 4.32
N LEU A 101 -11.40 -4.83 5.60
CA LEU A 101 -12.23 -5.96 6.07
C LEU A 101 -13.63 -5.54 6.51
N THR A 102 -13.93 -4.24 6.55
CA THR A 102 -15.23 -3.68 6.94
C THR A 102 -16.11 -3.43 5.73
#